data_AF-A0A2K3LHI8-F1
#
_entry.id   AF-A0A2K3LHI8-F1
#
_cell.length_a   1.000
_cell.length_b   1.000
_cell.length_c   1.000
_cell.angle_alpha   90.00
_cell.angle_beta   90.00
_cell.angle_gamma   90.00
#
_symmetry.space_group_name_H-M   'P 1'
#
loop_
_entity.id
_entity.type
_entity.pdbx_description
1 polymer ?
#
loop_
_entity_poly.entity_id
_entity_poly.type
_entity_poly.pdbx_seq_one_letter_code
_entity_poly.pdbx_strand_id
1 'polypeptide(L)'
;MCITIGIKSPVYTKEEVHVRQGVPYVRYKVTLEGISPSGETFVCYGRFARQSNDAKEDAAVVAMRRLLETTGHQIRDFNYYNVKILEQKIQVLEAEKISMRNVIRTLNEEIDIIMPESK
;
A
#
# COMPACT_ATOMS: atom_id res chain seq x y z
N MET A 1 -20.40 -6.06 -1.45
CA MET A 1 -19.87 -5.30 -2.60
C MET A 1 -19.83 -6.14 -3.87
N CYS A 2 -18.99 -7.17 -4.02
CA CYS A 2 -18.96 -7.99 -5.25
C CYS A 2 -20.33 -8.58 -5.60
N ILE A 3 -21.02 -9.16 -4.61
CA ILE A 3 -22.37 -9.71 -4.77
C ILE A 3 -23.40 -8.66 -5.21
N THR A 4 -23.31 -7.43 -4.69
CA THR A 4 -24.26 -6.35 -5.02
C THR A 4 -24.07 -5.78 -6.42
N ILE A 5 -22.94 -6.05 -7.06
CA ILE A 5 -22.64 -5.66 -8.45
C ILE A 5 -22.58 -6.88 -9.39
N GLY A 6 -23.14 -8.02 -8.98
CA GLY A 6 -23.23 -9.24 -9.80
C GLY A 6 -21.92 -9.99 -10.01
N ILE A 7 -20.85 -9.63 -9.29
CA ILE A 7 -19.54 -10.29 -9.36
C ILE A 7 -19.51 -11.44 -8.36
N LYS A 8 -19.01 -12.60 -8.78
CA LYS A 8 -18.82 -13.75 -7.89
C LYS A 8 -17.86 -13.41 -6.75
N SER A 9 -17.94 -14.18 -5.66
CA SER A 9 -17.05 -13.98 -4.51
C SER A 9 -15.57 -14.07 -4.91
N PRO A 10 -14.72 -13.12 -4.47
CA PRO A 10 -13.29 -13.16 -4.73
C PRO A 10 -12.64 -14.42 -4.19
N VAL A 11 -11.77 -15.01 -5.00
CA VAL A 11 -10.90 -16.11 -4.58
C VAL A 11 -9.55 -15.55 -4.17
N TYR A 12 -9.13 -15.85 -2.93
CA TYR A 12 -7.83 -15.46 -2.39
C TYR A 12 -6.93 -16.69 -2.33
N THR A 13 -5.82 -16.64 -3.07
CA THR A 13 -4.82 -17.71 -3.08
C THR A 13 -3.53 -17.17 -2.51
N LYS A 14 -2.97 -17.87 -1.51
CA LYS A 14 -1.62 -17.58 -1.04
C LYS A 14 -0.65 -17.97 -2.16
N GLU A 15 0.10 -17.01 -2.66
CA GLU A 15 0.93 -17.21 -3.85
C GLU A 15 2.38 -17.49 -3.47
N GLU A 16 2.94 -16.66 -2.60
CA GLU A 16 4.39 -16.64 -2.40
C GLU A 16 4.76 -16.36 -0.95
N VAL A 17 5.85 -16.98 -0.50
CA VAL A 17 6.46 -16.76 0.81
C VAL A 17 7.93 -16.45 0.61
N HIS A 18 8.36 -15.28 1.07
CA HIS A 18 9.75 -14.87 1.08
C HIS A 18 10.28 -14.82 2.51
N VAL A 19 11.51 -15.28 2.72
CA VAL A 19 12.19 -15.13 4.00
C VAL A 19 13.32 -14.12 3.84
N ARG A 20 13.26 -13.03 4.60
CA ARG A 20 14.32 -12.01 4.64
C ARG A 20 14.83 -11.91 6.07
N GLN A 21 16.12 -12.17 6.28
CA GLN A 21 16.76 -12.16 7.61
C GLN A 21 16.00 -13.04 8.63
N GLY A 22 15.55 -14.24 8.19
CA GLY A 22 14.79 -15.17 9.04
C GLY A 22 13.33 -14.80 9.26
N VAL A 23 12.85 -13.66 8.75
CA VAL A 23 11.47 -13.21 8.90
C VAL A 23 10.65 -13.62 7.65
N PRO A 24 9.55 -14.37 7.80
CA PRO A 24 8.68 -14.71 6.69
C PRO A 24 7.76 -13.56 6.30
N TYR A 25 7.57 -13.39 5.00
CA TYR A 25 6.66 -12.47 4.35
C TYR A 25 5.80 -13.25 3.38
N VAL A 26 4.49 -12.99 3.37
CA VAL A 26 3.53 -13.69 2.52
C VAL A 26 2.82 -12.71 1.58
N ARG A 27 2.44 -13.18 0.40
CA ARG A 27 1.65 -12.43 -0.58
C ARG A 27 0.44 -13.25 -1.02
N TYR A 28 -0.66 -12.55 -1.29
CA TYR A 28 -1.90 -13.12 -1.82
C TYR A 28 -2.20 -12.63 -3.23
N LYS A 29 -2.70 -13.56 -4.05
CA LYS A 29 -3.36 -13.34 -5.33
C LYS A 29 -4.87 -13.29 -5.13
N VAL A 30 -5.53 -12.30 -5.70
CA VAL A 30 -6.99 -12.19 -5.78
C VAL A 30 -7.43 -12.47 -7.20
N THR A 31 -8.46 -13.28 -7.35
CA THR A 31 -9.11 -13.56 -8.62
C THR A 31 -10.60 -13.27 -8.52
N LEU A 32 -11.11 -12.53 -9.50
CA LEU A 32 -12.52 -12.19 -9.63
C LEU A 32 -13.03 -12.67 -10.99
N GLU A 33 -14.16 -13.36 -10.98
CA GLU A 33 -14.84 -13.84 -12.17
C GLU A 33 -16.05 -12.96 -12.52
N GLY A 34 -16.33 -12.80 -13.82
CA GLY A 34 -17.54 -12.14 -14.30
C GLY A 34 -17.46 -10.61 -14.42
N ILE A 35 -16.25 -10.04 -14.45
CA ILE A 35 -16.05 -8.58 -14.57
C ILE A 35 -16.00 -8.12 -16.03
N SER A 36 -15.46 -8.93 -16.95
CA SER A 36 -15.29 -8.53 -18.35
C SER A 36 -16.23 -9.29 -19.30
N PRO A 37 -16.78 -8.62 -20.33
CA PRO A 37 -17.42 -9.30 -21.46
C PRO A 37 -16.42 -10.05 -22.34
N SER A 38 -15.11 -9.77 -22.22
CA SER A 38 -14.03 -10.41 -22.99
C SER A 38 -13.58 -11.76 -22.42
N GLY A 39 -14.08 -12.19 -21.25
CA GLY A 39 -13.68 -13.45 -20.61
C GLY A 39 -12.31 -13.44 -19.95
N GLU A 40 -11.63 -12.29 -19.92
CA GLU A 40 -10.35 -12.15 -19.22
C GLU A 40 -10.54 -12.22 -17.71
N THR A 41 -9.73 -13.05 -17.07
CA THR A 41 -9.77 -13.24 -15.62
C THR A 41 -9.18 -12.01 -14.94
N PHE A 42 -9.97 -11.33 -14.10
CA PHE A 42 -9.46 -10.21 -13.31
C PHE A 42 -8.56 -10.76 -12.20
N VAL A 43 -7.27 -10.43 -12.29
CA VAL A 43 -6.25 -10.87 -11.33
C VAL A 43 -5.53 -9.67 -10.74
N CYS A 44 -5.39 -9.68 -9.42
CA CYS A 44 -4.63 -8.69 -8.67
C CYS A 44 -3.71 -9.36 -7.65
N TYR A 45 -2.64 -8.67 -7.31
CA TYR A 45 -1.66 -9.14 -6.34
C TYR A 45 -1.51 -8.10 -5.24
N GLY A 46 -1.58 -8.55 -3.99
CA GLY A 46 -1.18 -7.74 -2.85
C GLY A 46 0.33 -7.63 -2.74
N ARG A 47 0.79 -6.76 -1.84
CA ARG A 47 2.17 -6.66 -1.41
C ARG A 47 2.52 -7.77 -0.43
N PHE A 48 3.82 -7.97 -0.23
CA PHE A 48 4.33 -8.82 0.82
C PHE A 48 4.07 -8.20 2.19
N ALA A 49 3.49 -8.97 3.11
CA ALA A 49 3.34 -8.58 4.51
C ALA A 49 3.78 -9.71 5.44
N ARG A 50 4.16 -9.35 6.67
CA ARG A 50 4.59 -10.34 7.68
C ARG A 50 3.41 -11.15 8.22
N GLN A 51 2.25 -10.53 8.32
CA GLN A 51 1.03 -11.19 8.77
C GLN A 51 0.15 -11.56 7.59
N SER A 52 -0.47 -12.74 7.69
CA SER A 52 -1.33 -13.27 6.64
C SER A 52 -2.58 -12.41 6.42
N ASN A 53 -3.14 -11.85 7.49
CA ASN A 53 -4.33 -11.00 7.40
C ASN A 53 -4.01 -9.69 6.70
N ASP A 54 -2.91 -9.02 7.06
CA ASP A 54 -2.44 -7.80 6.41
C ASP A 54 -2.19 -8.02 4.91
N ALA A 55 -1.53 -9.12 4.55
CA ALA A 55 -1.28 -9.45 3.15
C ALA A 55 -2.59 -9.69 2.36
N LYS A 56 -3.59 -10.29 3.01
CA LYS A 56 -4.90 -10.56 2.41
C LYS A 56 -5.73 -9.28 2.29
N GLU A 57 -5.69 -8.41 3.29
CA GLU A 57 -6.34 -7.10 3.26
C GLU A 57 -5.75 -6.21 2.17
N ASP A 58 -4.42 -6.12 2.07
CA ASP A 58 -3.76 -5.34 1.03
C ASP A 58 -4.17 -5.84 -0.37
N ALA A 59 -4.17 -7.17 -0.57
CA ALA A 59 -4.63 -7.77 -1.82
C ALA A 59 -6.11 -7.43 -2.13
N ALA A 60 -6.97 -7.39 -1.10
CA ALA A 60 -8.37 -6.99 -1.23
C ALA A 60 -8.51 -5.51 -1.62
N VAL A 61 -7.74 -4.61 -0.99
CA VAL A 61 -7.73 -3.17 -1.29
C VAL A 61 -7.27 -2.92 -2.71
N VAL A 62 -6.20 -3.58 -3.16
CA VAL A 62 -5.71 -3.48 -4.55
C VAL A 62 -6.78 -3.96 -5.53
N ALA A 63 -7.41 -5.11 -5.26
CA ALA A 63 -8.47 -5.64 -6.09
C ALA A 63 -9.68 -4.69 -6.16
N MET A 64 -10.12 -4.14 -5.03
CA MET A 64 -11.21 -3.17 -4.98
C MET A 64 -10.88 -1.89 -5.75
N ARG A 65 -9.66 -1.35 -5.58
CA ARG A 65 -9.23 -0.15 -6.31
C ARG A 65 -9.30 -0.35 -7.81
N ARG A 66 -8.67 -1.41 -8.33
CA ARG A 66 -8.69 -1.73 -9.76
C ARG A 66 -10.09 -2.00 -10.27
N LEU A 67 -10.93 -2.68 -9.48
CA LEU A 67 -12.31 -2.94 -9.86
C LEU A 67 -13.12 -1.64 -10.01
N LEU A 68 -12.98 -0.71 -9.07
CA LEU A 68 -13.66 0.59 -9.13
C LEU A 68 -13.14 1.45 -10.28
N GLU A 69 -11.83 1.45 -10.52
CA GLU A 69 -11.23 2.11 -11.69
C GLU A 69 -11.76 1.54 -13.01
N THR A 70 -11.85 0.20 -13.12
CA THR A 70 -12.32 -0.49 -14.33
C THR A 70 -13.81 -0.29 -14.58
N THR A 71 -14.62 -0.28 -13.52
CA THR A 71 -16.09 -0.18 -13.62
C THR A 71 -16.61 1.26 -13.54
N GLY A 72 -15.74 2.25 -13.27
CA GLY A 72 -16.13 3.64 -13.04
C GLY A 72 -16.97 3.87 -11.78
N HIS A 73 -17.16 2.85 -10.93
CA HIS A 73 -17.98 2.96 -9.74
C HIS A 73 -17.24 3.70 -8.62
N GLN A 74 -18.00 4.45 -7.80
CA GLN A 74 -17.48 5.09 -6.60
C GLN A 74 -18.18 4.54 -5.37
N ILE A 75 -17.40 4.24 -4.33
CA ILE A 75 -17.91 3.75 -3.05
C ILE A 75 -17.43 4.68 -1.95
N ARG A 76 -18.38 5.34 -1.27
CA ARG A 76 -18.11 6.35 -0.24
C ARG A 76 -17.17 5.83 0.85
N ASP A 77 -17.43 4.64 1.38
CA ASP A 77 -16.64 4.06 2.47
C ASP A 77 -15.22 3.69 2.03
N PHE A 78 -15.05 3.24 0.79
CA PHE A 78 -13.73 2.97 0.22
C PHE A 78 -12.93 4.27 0.00
N ASN A 79 -13.60 5.34 -0.41
CA ASN A 79 -12.98 6.65 -0.51
C ASN A 79 -12.55 7.16 0.86
N TYR A 80 -13.38 6.99 1.90
CA TYR A 80 -13.01 7.32 3.28
C TYR A 80 -11.80 6.51 3.77
N TYR A 81 -11.78 5.20 3.52
CA TYR A 81 -10.64 4.33 3.82
C TYR A 81 -9.35 4.82 3.13
N ASN A 82 -9.41 5.16 1.84
CA ASN A 82 -8.26 5.71 1.12
C ASN A 82 -7.77 7.03 1.73
N VAL A 83 -8.68 7.94 2.10
CA VAL A 83 -8.32 9.19 2.78
C VAL A 83 -7.58 8.90 4.08
N LYS A 84 -8.08 7.97 4.91
CA LYS A 84 -7.42 7.60 6.17
C LYS A 84 -6.01 7.04 5.98
N ILE A 85 -5.79 6.21 4.96
CA ILE A 85 -4.45 5.72 4.62
C ILE A 85 -3.53 6.87 4.18
N LEU A 86 -4.04 7.80 3.37
CA LEU A 86 -3.25 8.94 2.92
C LEU A 86 -2.88 9.87 4.08
N GLU A 87 -3.81 10.14 5.00
CA GLU A 87 -3.55 10.90 6.22
C GLU A 87 -2.42 10.27 7.05
N GLN A 88 -2.45 8.95 7.27
CA GLN A 88 -1.38 8.24 7.98
C GLN A 88 -0.02 8.36 7.27
N LYS A 89 0.00 8.24 5.93
CA LYS A 89 1.25 8.39 5.15
C LYS A 89 1.81 9.79 5.25
N ILE A 90 0.96 10.82 5.21
CA ILE A 90 1.37 12.21 5.36
C ILE A 90 2.03 12.42 6.72
N GLN A 91 1.43 11.91 7.80
CA GLN A 91 2.00 12.01 9.15
C GLN A 91 3.39 11.37 9.26
N VAL A 92 3.58 10.18 8.68
CA VAL A 92 4.89 9.51 8.66
C VAL A 92 5.92 10.34 7.89
N LEU A 93 5.55 10.84 6.70
CA LEU A 93 6.44 11.66 5.87
C LEU A 93 6.80 13.00 6.54
N GLU A 94 5.87 13.60 7.28
CA GLU A 94 6.12 14.80 8.06
C GLU A 94 7.12 14.55 9.19
N ALA A 95 6.98 13.42 9.90
CA ALA A 95 7.94 13.02 10.93
C ALA A 95 9.34 12.77 10.36
N GLU A 96 9.44 12.06 9.24
CA GLU A 96 10.71 11.83 8.52
C GLU A 96 11.35 13.15 8.06
N LYS A 97 10.54 14.08 7.53
CA LYS A 97 10.99 15.42 7.14
C LYS A 97 11.57 16.22 8.30
N ILE A 98 10.94 16.17 9.48
CA ILE A 98 11.45 16.83 10.69
C ILE A 98 12.77 16.20 11.11
N SER A 99 12.85 14.86 11.12
CA SER A 99 14.08 14.14 11.45
C SER A 99 15.24 14.53 10.53
N MET A 100 15.01 14.55 9.22
CA MET A 100 16.03 14.94 8.24
C MET A 100 16.48 16.39 8.42
N ARG A 101 15.56 17.32 8.68
CA ARG A 101 15.91 18.73 8.96
C ARG A 101 16.80 18.86 10.19
N ASN A 102 16.55 18.08 11.24
CA ASN A 102 17.38 18.09 12.44
C ASN A 102 18.79 17.56 12.14
N VAL A 103 18.92 16.48 11.37
CA VAL A 103 20.22 15.95 10.94
C VAL A 103 20.99 16.99 10.12
N ILE A 104 20.34 17.65 9.15
CA ILE A 104 20.97 18.72 8.35
C ILE A 104 21.45 19.87 9.24
N ARG A 105 20.63 20.30 10.20
CA ARG A 105 21.01 21.36 11.15
C ARG A 105 22.25 20.99 11.94
N THR A 106 22.28 19.79 12.53
CA THR A 106 23.43 19.30 13.31
C THR A 106 24.69 19.21 12.46
N LEU A 107 24.60 18.69 11.23
CA LEU A 107 25.73 18.64 10.32
C LEU A 107 26.26 20.03 9.95
N ASN A 108 25.37 21.00 9.72
CA ASN A 108 25.79 22.38 9.45
C ASN A 108 26.49 23.02 10.67
N GLU A 109 25.98 22.78 11.87
CA GLU A 109 26.63 23.24 13.12
C GLU A 109 28.02 22.62 13.29
N GLU A 110 28.20 21.34 12.95
CA GLU A 110 29.51 20.68 12.97
C GLU A 110 30.46 21.24 11.92
N ILE A 111 29.96 21.53 10.70
CA ILE A 111 30.75 22.17 9.63
C ILE A 111 31.24 23.55 10.07
N ASP A 112 30.38 24.37 10.68
CA ASP A 112 30.74 25.72 11.13
C ASP A 112 31.82 25.70 12.23
N ILE A 113 31.85 24.64 13.06
CA ILE A 113 32.91 24.44 14.08
C ILE A 113 34.24 24.05 13.43
N ILE A 114 34.23 23.22 12.39
CA ILE A 114 35.44 22.66 11.75
C ILE A 114 36.02 23.64 10.72
N MET A 115 35.17 24.40 10.04
CA MET A 115 35.53 25.39 9.03
C MET A 115 34.91 26.75 9.40
N PRO A 116 35.35 27.39 10.51
CA PRO A 116 34.89 28.73 10.80
C PRO A 116 35.24 29.60 9.60
N GLU A 117 34.24 30.27 9.01
CA GLU A 117 34.44 31.14 7.84
C GLU A 117 35.65 32.05 8.10
N SER A 118 36.72 31.82 7.33
CA SER A 118 37.90 32.67 7.35
C SER A 118 37.49 34.03 6.79
N LYS A 119 37.22 34.98 7.68
CA LYS A 119 37.03 36.40 7.36
C LYS A 119 38.22 36.96 6.58
#